data_AF-A0A133P0V5-F1
#
_entry.id   AF-A0A133P0V5-F1
#
_cell.length_a   1.000
_cell.length_b   1.000
_cell.length_c   1.000
_cell.angle_alpha   90.00
_cell.angle_beta   90.00
_cell.angle_gamma   90.00
#
_symmetry.space_group_name_H-M   'P 1'
#
loop_
_entity.id
_entity.type
_entity.pdbx_description
1 polymer ?
#
loop_
_entity_poly.entity_id
_entity_poly.type
_entity_poly.pdbx_seq_one_letter_code
_entity_poly.pdbx_strand_id
1 'polypeptide(L)' 'MWKCKECGGTNFEEERIVRNKISPYEINKNGLVTANECDEKVSNIRKAIYCSNCHNYKIGFYLGDIADWEEEDEKD' A
#
# COMPACT_ATOMS: atom_id res chain seq x y z
N MET A 1 -11.49 -1.26 15.89
CA MET A 1 -10.01 -1.35 15.80
C MET A 1 -9.58 -2.49 14.89
N TRP A 2 -8.60 -2.26 14.01
CA TRP A 2 -8.01 -3.31 13.16
C TRP A 2 -7.04 -4.19 13.96
N LYS A 3 -7.20 -5.51 13.86
CA LYS A 3 -6.33 -6.51 14.48
C LYS A 3 -5.75 -7.45 13.45
N CYS A 4 -4.45 -7.71 13.52
CA CYS A 4 -3.77 -8.58 12.58
C CYS A 4 -4.32 -9.99 12.71
N LYS A 5 -4.67 -10.61 11.59
CA LYS A 5 -5.22 -11.98 11.53
C LYS A 5 -4.31 -13.04 12.14
N GLU A 6 -3.00 -12.78 12.19
CA GLU A 6 -2.02 -13.75 12.69
C GLU A 6 -1.65 -13.56 14.16
N CYS A 7 -1.54 -12.33 14.64
CA CYS A 7 -1.04 -12.06 16.00
C CYS A 7 -1.96 -11.22 16.87
N GLY A 8 -3.08 -10.73 16.34
CA GLY A 8 -3.98 -9.80 17.02
C GLY A 8 -3.39 -8.39 17.24
N GLY A 9 -2.18 -8.14 16.76
CA GLY A 9 -1.51 -6.84 16.85
C GLY A 9 -2.27 -5.75 16.11
N THR A 10 -2.20 -4.54 16.63
CA THR A 10 -2.95 -3.37 16.11
C THR A 10 -2.05 -2.37 15.38
N ASN A 11 -0.75 -2.63 15.36
CA ASN A 11 0.24 -1.79 14.70
C ASN A 11 0.51 -2.31 13.28
N PHE A 12 0.30 -1.43 12.29
CA PHE A 12 0.53 -1.70 10.88
C PHE A 12 1.30 -0.57 10.23
N GLU A 13 2.17 -0.91 9.29
CA GLU A 13 2.93 0.01 8.47
C GLU A 13 2.62 -0.22 6.99
N GLU A 14 2.60 0.86 6.21
CA GLU A 14 2.35 0.83 4.77
C GLU A 14 3.62 1.17 3.99
N GLU A 15 3.94 0.37 2.99
CA GLU A 15 5.02 0.62 2.04
C GLU A 15 4.46 0.76 0.62
N ARG A 16 4.89 1.79 -0.12
CA ARG A 16 4.57 1.94 -1.55
C ARG A 16 5.63 1.25 -2.39
N ILE A 17 5.25 0.16 -3.04
CA ILE A 17 6.10 -0.59 -3.96
C ILE A 17 5.88 -0.08 -5.38
N VAL A 18 6.87 0.61 -5.95
CA VAL A 18 6.86 1.02 -7.37
C VAL A 18 7.62 -0.03 -8.18
N ARG A 19 6.90 -0.89 -8.91
CA ARG A 19 7.48 -1.91 -9.80
C ARG A 19 7.78 -1.31 -11.18
N ASN A 20 8.94 -0.68 -11.29
CA ASN A 20 9.76 -0.45 -12.50
C ASN A 20 10.43 0.92 -12.43
N LYS A 21 11.74 0.95 -12.69
CA LYS A 21 12.53 2.14 -13.03
C LYS A 21 12.14 2.68 -14.43
N ILE A 22 10.86 2.78 -14.75
CA ILE A 22 10.45 3.59 -15.88
C ILE A 22 10.17 4.95 -15.27
N SER A 23 11.10 5.86 -15.48
CA SER A 23 10.95 7.27 -15.16
C SER A 23 9.53 7.70 -15.58
N PRO A 24 8.72 8.32 -14.70
CA PRO A 24 7.37 8.80 -15.05
C PRO A 24 7.40 9.94 -16.09
N TYR A 25 8.60 10.27 -16.55
CA TYR A 25 8.95 11.30 -17.49
C TYR A 25 9.33 10.65 -18.82
N GLU A 26 8.53 10.91 -19.86
CA GLU A 26 8.99 10.75 -21.23
C GLU A 26 9.71 12.03 -21.66
N ILE A 27 10.93 11.87 -22.18
CA ILE A 27 11.65 12.95 -22.85
C ILE A 27 11.17 12.92 -24.29
N ASN A 28 10.36 13.89 -24.69
CA ASN A 28 9.96 13.99 -26.09
C ASN A 28 11.18 14.35 -26.96
N LYS A 29 11.08 14.20 -28.28
CA LYS A 29 12.14 14.52 -29.25
C LYS A 29 12.69 15.96 -29.17
N ASN A 30 12.05 16.85 -28.41
CA ASN A 30 12.46 18.24 -28.18
C ASN A 30 13.11 18.44 -26.79
N GLY A 31 13.37 17.36 -26.03
CA GLY A 31 13.99 17.43 -24.70
C GLY A 31 13.05 17.89 -23.58
N LEU A 32 11.75 18.06 -23.86
CA LEU A 32 10.79 18.48 -22.84
C LEU A 32 10.38 17.25 -22.01
N VAL A 33 10.52 17.38 -20.69
CA VAL A 33 10.05 16.39 -19.72
C VAL A 33 8.58 16.67 -19.41
N THR A 34 7.70 15.76 -19.82
CA THR A 34 6.28 15.78 -19.42
C THR A 34 6.02 14.60 -18.48
N ALA A 35 5.41 14.88 -17.33
CA ALA A 35 4.88 13.83 -16.47
C ALA A 35 3.72 13.18 -17.22
N ASN A 36 3.79 11.88 -17.48
CA ASN A 36 2.64 11.19 -18.06
C ASN A 36 1.51 11.22 -17.03
N GLU A 37 0.37 11.80 -17.42
CA GLU A 37 -0.93 11.58 -16.77
C GLU A 37 -1.32 10.10 -16.98
N CYS A 38 -0.55 9.18 -16.42
CA CYS A 38 -0.86 7.77 -16.43
C CYS A 38 -1.96 7.55 -15.39
N ASP A 39 -3.19 7.64 -15.89
CA ASP A 39 -4.38 6.90 -15.50
C ASP A 39 -4.13 5.85 -14.40
N GLU A 40 -5.03 5.82 -13.42
CA GLU A 40 -5.15 4.80 -12.35
C GLU A 40 -5.06 3.34 -12.86
N LYS A 41 -5.22 3.14 -14.18
CA LYS A 41 -5.13 1.86 -14.91
C LYS A 41 -3.71 1.40 -15.27
N VAL A 42 -2.67 2.23 -15.09
CA VAL A 42 -1.25 1.89 -15.37
C VAL A 42 -0.42 1.77 -14.08
N SER A 43 -1.07 1.61 -12.92
CA SER A 43 -0.40 1.68 -11.62
C SER A 43 0.55 0.50 -11.39
N ASN A 44 1.81 0.67 -11.80
CA ASN A 44 2.97 -0.06 -11.28
C ASN A 44 3.21 0.20 -9.78
N ILE A 45 2.34 0.99 -9.14
CA ILE A 45 2.35 1.30 -7.71
C ILE A 45 1.46 0.27 -7.02
N ARG A 46 2.10 -0.67 -6.32
CA ARG A 46 1.42 -1.54 -5.37
C ARG A 46 1.60 -0.98 -3.97
N LYS A 47 0.60 -1.13 -3.11
CA LYS A 47 0.77 -0.95 -1.68
C LYS A 47 1.11 -2.29 -1.05
N ALA A 48 2.01 -2.28 -0.09
CA ALA A 48 2.22 -3.37 0.83
C ALA A 48 1.86 -2.88 2.23
N ILE A 49 1.16 -3.72 2.98
CA ILE A 49 0.83 -3.48 4.37
C ILE A 49 1.46 -4.60 5.17
N TYR A 50 2.12 -4.27 6.27
CA TYR A 50 2.69 -5.25 7.17
C TYR A 50 2.36 -4.95 8.62
N CYS A 51 2.20 -6.01 9.42
CA CYS A 51 2.00 -5.90 10.85
C CYS A 51 3.37 -5.76 11.53
N SER A 52 3.60 -4.68 12.26
CA SER A 52 4.89 -4.41 12.91
C SER A 52 5.17 -5.38 14.07
N ASN A 53 4.17 -6.13 14.56
CA ASN A 53 4.34 -7.09 15.65
C ASN A 53 4.84 -8.46 15.17
N CYS A 54 4.24 -9.02 14.11
CA CYS A 54 4.60 -10.36 13.62
C CYS A 54 5.27 -10.36 12.25
N HIS A 55 5.43 -9.20 11.63
CA HIS A 55 5.97 -9.04 10.28
C HIS A 55 5.17 -9.79 9.18
N ASN A 56 3.92 -10.17 9.47
CA ASN A 56 3.00 -10.60 8.42
C ASN A 56 2.85 -9.46 7.42
N TYR A 57 2.93 -9.75 6.13
CA TYR A 57 2.85 -8.74 5.08
C TYR A 57 1.94 -9.20 3.94
N LYS A 58 1.18 -8.27 3.37
CA LYS A 58 0.34 -8.50 2.20
C LYS A 58 0.54 -7.38 1.19
N ILE A 59 0.64 -7.77 -0.08
CA ILE A 59 0.67 -6.84 -1.20
C ILE A 59 -0.77 -6.69 -1.69
N GLY A 60 -1.34 -5.51 -1.52
CA GLY A 60 -2.76 -5.26 -1.76
C GLY A 60 -3.14 -3.82 -1.38
N PHE A 61 -4.35 -3.41 -1.74
CA PHE A 61 -4.83 -2.05 -1.47
C PHE A 61 -5.67 -1.94 -0.19
N TYR A 62 -6.03 -3.06 0.44
CA TYR A 62 -7.02 -3.09 1.51
C TYR A 62 -6.45 -3.71 2.79
N LEU A 63 -6.64 -3.01 3.92
CA LEU A 63 -6.20 -3.48 5.24
C LEU A 63 -6.93 -4.78 5.67
N GLY A 64 -8.13 -5.02 5.15
CA GLY A 64 -8.90 -6.26 5.36
C GLY A 64 -8.21 -7.54 4.88
N ASP A 65 -7.20 -7.43 4.01
CA ASP A 65 -6.43 -8.58 3.53
C ASP A 65 -5.47 -9.12 4.61
N ILE A 66 -5.09 -8.29 5.59
CA ILE A 66 -4.11 -8.62 6.65
C ILE A 66 -4.72 -8.53 8.07
N ALA A 67 -5.80 -7.77 8.23
CA ALA A 67 -6.41 -7.48 9.52
C ALA A 67 -7.93 -7.66 9.47
N ASP A 68 -8.52 -7.99 10.61
CA ASP A 68 -9.97 -7.93 10.83
C ASP A 68 -10.32 -6.71 11.66
N TRP A 69 -11.46 -6.09 11.37
CA TRP A 69 -11.99 -5.01 12.20
C TRP A 69 -12.82 -5.63 13.34
N GLU A 70 -12.42 -5.35 14.57
CA GLU A 70 -13.21 -5.65 15.76
C GLU A 70 -13.69 -4.35 16.37
N GLU A 71 -14.98 -4.24 16.70
CA GLU A 71 -15.47 -3.10 17.47
C GLU A 71 -14.73 -3.06 18.82
N GLU A 72 -14.23 -1.88 19.21
CA GLU A 72 -13.80 -1.72 20.59
C GLU A 72 -15.08 -1.76 21.44
N ASP A 73 -15.20 -2.77 22.29
CA ASP A 73 -16.21 -2.78 23.35
C ASP A 73 -15.95 -1.53 24.21
N GLU A 74 -16.71 -0.45 23.95
CA GLU A 74 -16.87 0.70 24.84
C GLU A 74 -17.60 0.21 26.10
N LYS A 75 -16.91 -0.56 26.95
CA LYS A 75 -17.33 -0.78 28.33
C LYS A 75 -16.71 0.30 29.19
N ASP A 76 -17.43 1.42 29.25
CA ASP A 76 -17.38 2.38 30.37
C ASP A 76 -18.15 1.80 31.57
#